data_AF-A0A6S8V2N3-F1
#
_entry.id   AF-A0A6S8V2N3-F1
#
_cell.length_a   1.000
_cell.length_b   1.000
_cell.length_c   1.000
_cell.angle_alpha   90.00
_cell.angle_beta   90.00
_cell.angle_gamma   90.00
#
_symmetry.space_group_name_H-M   'P 1'
#
loop_
_entity.id
_entity.type
_entity.pdbx_description
1 polymer ?
#
loop_
_entity_poly.entity_id
_entity_poly.type
_entity_poly.pdbx_seq_one_letter_code
_entity_poly.pdbx_strand_id
1 'polypeptide(L)'
;MAHRFARSARLLAFSPGRAAAAAALPAALCAQQAKAEANEDINKETVAAAAAAAAVGYAAVAATQANAKAKDAQERLKALEVRAAKATSAAFVFVKPHAVTDSVKTKVKSGLEKAGISVLEEGSIAGPKIDSDMLIDTHYGAIAAKAVKLKPSELKPSAKAQKDFEKAFGLTWSDALKQGLVYNAADACKQLGCDGAGLDAKWSTLTRGQNLIKFGGGFYCGKVEGIYVMNGFYMAMRGKFTDPSATIHYYLVEWPTSSLSWADFRGKVLGATDPAEASQGSLRRAILDDWRALGLPACPDTGDNGVHASASPFEALSERVNWCGASFETDAYGRGLVAAGVDAKTLQAWAEDPQVKLPGGGAGSLFDALEDLDADKCLETAKAIKKANE
;
A
#
# COMPACT_ATOMS: atom_id res chain seq x y z
N MET A 1 10.41 23.84 -32.19
CA MET A 1 11.71 24.09 -31.52
C MET A 1 12.01 22.92 -30.61
N ALA A 2 12.89 22.04 -31.08
CA ALA A 2 13.39 20.89 -30.34
C ALA A 2 14.73 21.28 -29.68
N HIS A 3 14.90 21.02 -28.38
CA HIS A 3 16.19 20.74 -27.71
C HIS A 3 15.90 20.32 -26.27
N ARG A 4 15.99 19.01 -25.99
CA ARG A 4 17.08 18.34 -25.24
C ARG A 4 17.09 18.58 -23.73
N PHE A 5 16.53 17.65 -22.98
CA PHE A 5 17.14 17.11 -21.75
C PHE A 5 16.84 15.62 -21.62
N ALA A 6 17.65 14.82 -22.29
CA ALA A 6 17.93 13.44 -21.92
C ALA A 6 19.41 13.39 -21.54
N ARG A 7 19.72 13.23 -20.25
CA ARG A 7 21.07 12.85 -19.78
C ARG A 7 20.97 11.56 -19.00
N SER A 8 21.13 10.51 -19.78
CA SER A 8 21.65 9.17 -19.49
C SER A 8 22.07 8.89 -18.04
N ALA A 9 21.30 7.99 -17.42
CA ALA A 9 21.85 7.01 -16.50
C ALA A 9 22.95 6.21 -17.23
N ARG A 10 24.22 6.50 -16.90
CA ARG A 10 25.31 5.60 -17.23
C ARG A 10 25.41 4.63 -16.07
N LEU A 11 24.99 3.39 -16.32
CA LEU A 11 25.34 2.24 -15.51
C LEU A 11 26.81 2.35 -15.09
N LEU A 12 27.08 2.22 -13.79
CA LEU A 12 28.34 1.67 -13.31
C LEU A 12 28.39 0.19 -13.73
N ALA A 13 28.54 -0.06 -15.02
CA ALA A 13 29.16 -1.28 -15.49
C ALA A 13 30.61 -1.18 -14.99
N PHE A 14 30.94 -2.02 -14.00
CA PHE A 14 32.30 -2.26 -13.55
C PHE A 14 33.12 -2.63 -14.80
N SER A 15 33.85 -1.66 -15.35
CA SER A 15 34.82 -1.98 -16.41
C SER A 15 35.96 -2.74 -15.73
N PRO A 16 36.29 -3.96 -16.19
CA PRO A 16 37.34 -4.80 -15.59
C PRO A 16 38.73 -4.14 -15.62
N GLY A 17 38.90 -3.04 -16.36
CA GLY A 17 40.17 -2.32 -16.48
C GLY A 17 40.65 -1.60 -15.21
N ARG A 18 39.75 -1.15 -14.31
CA ARG A 18 40.18 -0.43 -13.09
C ARG A 18 40.68 -1.36 -11.98
N ALA A 19 40.15 -2.58 -11.89
CA ALA A 19 40.65 -3.61 -10.99
C ALA A 19 42.03 -4.14 -11.46
N ALA A 20 42.24 -4.24 -12.78
CA ALA A 20 43.53 -4.63 -13.36
C ALA A 20 44.65 -3.61 -13.05
N ALA A 21 44.34 -2.31 -13.05
CA ALA A 21 45.32 -1.26 -12.71
C ALA A 21 45.75 -1.29 -11.23
N ALA A 22 44.84 -1.66 -10.31
CA ALA A 22 45.15 -1.79 -8.88
C ALA A 22 45.99 -3.04 -8.57
N ALA A 23 45.91 -4.09 -9.38
CA ALA A 23 46.72 -5.30 -9.26
C ALA A 23 48.13 -5.16 -9.87
N ALA A 24 48.37 -4.18 -10.75
CA ALA A 24 49.64 -4.00 -11.44
C ALA A 24 50.74 -3.35 -10.56
N LEU A 25 50.38 -2.47 -9.62
CA LEU A 25 51.35 -1.81 -8.73
C LEU A 25 52.02 -2.77 -7.72
N PRO A 26 51.30 -3.67 -7.02
CA PRO A 26 51.90 -4.60 -6.06
C PRO A 26 52.81 -5.65 -6.72
N ALA A 27 52.46 -6.10 -7.92
CA ALA A 27 53.24 -7.09 -8.67
C ALA A 27 54.62 -6.53 -9.08
N ALA A 28 54.69 -5.26 -9.46
CA ALA A 28 55.95 -4.60 -9.81
C ALA A 28 56.87 -4.40 -8.59
N LEU A 29 56.30 -4.09 -7.42
CA LEU A 29 57.04 -3.92 -6.17
C LEU A 29 57.57 -5.25 -5.60
N CYS A 30 56.77 -6.33 -5.62
CA CYS A 30 57.25 -7.67 -5.24
C CYS A 30 58.33 -8.19 -6.20
N ALA A 31 58.21 -7.92 -7.51
CA ALA A 31 59.23 -8.29 -8.48
C ALA A 31 60.56 -7.51 -8.33
N GLN A 32 60.51 -6.27 -7.82
CA GLN A 32 61.71 -5.48 -7.54
C GLN A 32 62.41 -5.91 -6.24
N GLN A 33 61.67 -6.28 -5.19
CA GLN A 33 62.27 -6.82 -3.96
C GLN A 33 62.87 -8.22 -4.15
N ALA A 34 62.23 -9.10 -4.93
CA ALA A 34 62.76 -10.44 -5.20
C ALA A 34 64.06 -10.46 -6.03
N LYS A 35 64.38 -9.37 -6.75
CA LYS A 35 65.64 -9.22 -7.49
C LYS A 35 66.82 -8.75 -6.64
N ALA A 36 66.57 -8.22 -5.44
CA ALA A 36 67.63 -7.66 -4.60
C ALA A 36 68.29 -8.69 -3.66
N GLU A 37 67.71 -9.88 -3.47
CA GLU A 37 68.17 -10.87 -2.47
C GLU A 37 68.33 -12.32 -3.02
N ALA A 38 68.40 -12.52 -4.34
CA ALA A 38 68.55 -13.86 -4.90
C ALA A 38 70.02 -14.33 -4.90
N ASN A 39 70.33 -15.22 -3.96
CA ASN A 39 71.44 -16.17 -4.01
C ASN A 39 71.24 -17.12 -5.22
N GLU A 40 72.30 -17.46 -5.96
CA GLU A 40 72.25 -17.96 -7.35
C GLU A 40 71.73 -19.40 -7.59
N ASP A 41 71.11 -20.06 -6.60
CA ASP A 41 70.71 -21.49 -6.69
C ASP A 41 69.20 -21.75 -6.56
N ILE A 42 68.35 -20.73 -6.71
CA ILE A 42 66.89 -20.90 -6.65
C ILE A 42 66.30 -20.93 -8.07
N ASN A 43 65.67 -22.05 -8.44
CA ASN A 43 65.02 -22.27 -9.74
C ASN A 43 64.01 -21.13 -10.06
N LYS A 44 64.17 -20.50 -11.23
CA LYS A 44 63.34 -19.40 -11.72
C LYS A 44 61.84 -19.74 -11.76
N GLU A 45 61.48 -21.00 -11.98
CA GLU A 45 60.09 -21.47 -11.94
C GLU A 45 59.50 -21.40 -10.52
N THR A 46 60.31 -21.68 -9.50
CA THR A 46 59.91 -21.64 -8.08
C THR A 46 59.64 -20.20 -7.63
N VAL A 47 60.47 -19.25 -8.08
CA VAL A 47 60.29 -17.81 -7.81
C VAL A 47 59.04 -17.27 -8.51
N ALA A 48 58.80 -17.67 -9.76
CA ALA A 48 57.60 -17.28 -10.50
C ALA A 48 56.30 -17.83 -9.89
N ALA A 49 56.32 -19.10 -9.44
CA ALA A 49 55.20 -19.72 -8.75
C ALA A 49 54.89 -19.04 -7.41
N ALA A 50 55.92 -18.69 -6.62
CA ALA A 50 55.77 -17.96 -5.37
C ALA A 50 55.18 -16.54 -5.58
N ALA A 51 55.65 -15.82 -6.61
CA ALA A 51 55.11 -14.51 -6.96
C ALA A 51 53.64 -14.57 -7.42
N ALA A 52 53.27 -15.59 -8.21
CA ALA A 52 51.88 -15.82 -8.62
C ALA A 52 50.97 -16.15 -7.43
N ALA A 53 51.43 -17.01 -6.51
CA ALA A 53 50.70 -17.34 -5.29
C ALA A 53 50.50 -16.10 -4.39
N ALA A 54 51.52 -15.25 -4.24
CA ALA A 54 51.42 -14.00 -3.50
C ALA A 54 50.43 -13.01 -4.14
N ALA A 55 50.42 -12.88 -5.46
CA ALA A 55 49.47 -12.03 -6.19
C ALA A 55 48.02 -12.51 -6.03
N VAL A 56 47.77 -13.82 -6.11
CA VAL A 56 46.45 -14.42 -5.84
C VAL A 56 46.02 -14.19 -4.40
N GLY A 57 46.92 -14.37 -3.43
CA GLY A 57 46.66 -14.10 -2.02
C GLY A 57 46.29 -12.64 -1.76
N TYR A 58 47.02 -11.68 -2.36
CA TYR A 58 46.71 -10.25 -2.22
C TYR A 58 45.36 -9.90 -2.86
N ALA A 59 45.06 -10.43 -4.05
CA ALA A 59 43.77 -10.23 -4.71
C ALA A 59 42.61 -10.79 -3.87
N ALA A 60 42.77 -11.96 -3.25
CA ALA A 60 41.77 -12.55 -2.36
C ALA A 60 41.54 -11.71 -1.09
N VAL A 61 42.60 -11.17 -0.48
CA VAL A 61 42.50 -10.25 0.66
C VAL A 61 41.81 -8.95 0.24
N ALA A 62 42.19 -8.36 -0.89
CA ALA A 62 41.56 -7.13 -1.41
C ALA A 62 40.07 -7.34 -1.73
N ALA A 63 39.70 -8.46 -2.34
CA ALA A 63 38.31 -8.83 -2.60
C ALA A 63 37.51 -9.01 -1.30
N THR A 64 38.12 -9.66 -0.29
CA THR A 64 37.49 -9.83 1.04
C THR A 64 37.27 -8.48 1.73
N GLN A 65 38.26 -7.59 1.69
CA GLN A 65 38.14 -6.23 2.25
C GLN A 65 37.10 -5.39 1.50
N ALA A 66 37.04 -5.50 0.17
CA ALA A 66 36.02 -4.83 -0.63
C ALA A 66 34.60 -5.33 -0.30
N ASN A 67 34.43 -6.65 -0.14
CA ASN A 67 33.16 -7.25 0.26
C ASN A 67 32.74 -6.81 1.67
N ALA A 68 33.67 -6.74 2.63
CA ALA A 68 33.39 -6.25 3.97
C ALA A 68 32.96 -4.77 3.97
N LYS A 69 33.64 -3.91 3.20
CA LYS A 69 33.27 -2.50 3.02
C LYS A 69 31.90 -2.34 2.35
N ALA A 70 31.60 -3.15 1.35
CA ALA A 70 30.30 -3.14 0.68
C ALA A 70 29.17 -3.55 1.64
N LYS A 71 29.40 -4.56 2.48
CA LYS A 71 28.45 -4.98 3.51
C LYS A 71 28.19 -3.88 4.55
N ASP A 72 29.24 -3.26 5.08
CA ASP A 72 29.12 -2.14 6.04
C ASP A 72 28.37 -0.95 5.41
N ALA A 73 28.67 -0.59 4.15
CA ALA A 73 27.94 0.45 3.43
C ALA A 73 26.46 0.11 3.26
N GLN A 74 26.13 -1.16 2.96
CA GLN A 74 24.75 -1.62 2.82
C GLN A 74 24.00 -1.58 4.16
N GLU A 75 24.63 -1.97 5.27
CA GLU A 75 24.04 -1.88 6.61
C GLU A 75 23.77 -0.42 7.02
N ARG A 76 24.68 0.50 6.72
CA ARG A 76 24.48 1.94 6.94
C ARG A 76 23.34 2.50 6.09
N LEU A 77 23.24 2.10 4.82
CA LEU A 77 22.14 2.50 3.95
C LEU A 77 20.80 2.04 4.51
N LYS A 78 20.68 0.78 4.91
CA LYS A 78 19.46 0.25 5.56
C LYS A 78 19.09 1.05 6.79
N ALA A 79 20.06 1.38 7.65
CA ALA A 79 19.81 2.19 8.84
C ALA A 79 19.29 3.60 8.49
N LEU A 80 19.80 4.22 7.43
CA LEU A 80 19.32 5.52 6.94
C LEU A 80 17.91 5.42 6.34
N GLU A 81 17.59 4.36 5.60
CA GLU A 81 16.26 4.13 5.04
C GLU A 81 15.21 3.96 6.15
N VAL A 82 15.52 3.15 7.17
CA VAL A 82 14.65 3.01 8.37
C VAL A 82 14.49 4.36 9.08
N ARG A 83 15.58 5.12 9.25
CA ARG A 83 15.50 6.44 9.88
C ARG A 83 14.63 7.41 9.09
N ALA A 84 14.79 7.44 7.76
CA ALA A 84 14.00 8.31 6.89
C ALA A 84 12.51 7.97 6.96
N ALA A 85 12.16 6.68 6.88
CA ALA A 85 10.79 6.20 6.99
C ALA A 85 10.11 6.57 8.32
N LYS A 86 10.88 6.73 9.40
CA LYS A 86 10.37 7.15 10.72
C LYS A 86 10.31 8.65 10.93
N ALA A 87 10.98 9.44 10.07
CA ALA A 87 11.12 10.89 10.26
C ALA A 87 10.03 11.70 9.55
N THR A 88 9.46 11.16 8.47
CA THR A 88 8.47 11.87 7.64
C THR A 88 7.25 10.98 7.43
N SER A 89 6.07 11.51 7.77
CA SER A 89 4.78 10.93 7.42
C SER A 89 4.42 11.36 6.01
N ALA A 90 3.86 10.44 5.21
CA ALA A 90 3.32 10.75 3.90
C ALA A 90 1.98 10.04 3.69
N ALA A 91 0.96 10.77 3.24
CA ALA A 91 -0.40 10.27 3.06
C ALA A 91 -0.93 10.52 1.66
N PHE A 92 -1.89 9.69 1.25
CA PHE A 92 -2.75 9.92 0.09
C PHE A 92 -4.09 10.48 0.60
N VAL A 93 -4.42 11.68 0.16
CA VAL A 93 -5.67 12.38 0.50
C VAL A 93 -6.44 12.59 -0.79
N PHE A 94 -7.76 12.40 -0.81
CA PHE A 94 -8.53 12.79 -1.99
C PHE A 94 -9.91 13.34 -1.66
N VAL A 95 -10.34 14.31 -2.46
CA VAL A 95 -11.72 14.79 -2.50
C VAL A 95 -12.56 13.75 -3.24
N LYS A 96 -13.62 13.27 -2.57
CA LYS A 96 -14.55 12.28 -3.12
C LYS A 96 -15.36 12.86 -4.29
N PRO A 97 -15.86 12.03 -5.22
CA PRO A 97 -16.49 12.52 -6.45
C PRO A 97 -17.64 13.51 -6.26
N HIS A 98 -18.50 13.31 -5.26
CA HIS A 98 -19.62 14.21 -4.97
C HIS A 98 -19.19 15.62 -4.54
N ALA A 99 -17.93 15.80 -4.13
CA ALA A 99 -17.40 17.05 -3.57
C ALA A 99 -16.31 17.68 -4.44
N VAL A 100 -16.01 17.16 -5.64
CA VAL A 100 -14.97 17.76 -6.49
C VAL A 100 -15.48 19.07 -7.11
N THR A 101 -15.24 20.18 -6.41
CA THR A 101 -15.38 21.55 -6.90
C THR A 101 -14.08 22.31 -6.65
N ASP A 102 -13.80 23.37 -7.40
CA ASP A 102 -12.58 24.16 -7.20
C ASP A 102 -12.54 24.83 -5.80
N SER A 103 -13.70 25.18 -5.27
CA SER A 103 -13.83 25.70 -3.90
C SER A 103 -13.48 24.65 -2.84
N VAL A 104 -13.91 23.39 -3.03
CA VAL A 104 -13.55 22.29 -2.12
C VAL A 104 -12.07 21.97 -2.22
N LYS A 105 -11.51 21.91 -3.44
CA LYS A 105 -10.07 21.68 -3.64
C LYS A 105 -9.25 22.73 -2.89
N THR A 106 -9.58 24.01 -3.09
CA THR A 106 -8.94 25.14 -2.40
C THR A 106 -9.06 25.01 -0.88
N LYS A 107 -10.27 24.70 -0.37
CA LYS A 107 -10.52 24.53 1.06
C LYS A 107 -9.70 23.39 1.67
N VAL A 108 -9.63 22.24 0.99
CA VAL A 108 -8.86 21.08 1.45
C VAL A 108 -7.37 21.39 1.46
N LYS A 109 -6.83 21.93 0.36
CA LYS A 109 -5.42 22.32 0.25
C LYS A 109 -5.03 23.33 1.33
N SER A 110 -5.80 24.41 1.49
CA SER A 110 -5.54 25.40 2.54
C SER A 110 -5.69 24.83 3.96
N GLY A 111 -6.58 23.87 4.18
CA GLY A 111 -6.71 23.20 5.47
C GLY A 111 -5.51 22.33 5.82
N LEU A 112 -4.97 21.61 4.84
CA LEU A 112 -3.73 20.83 4.98
C LEU A 112 -2.53 21.76 5.27
N GLU A 113 -2.36 22.81 4.49
CA GLU A 113 -1.27 23.78 4.66
C GLU A 113 -1.32 24.48 6.04
N LYS A 114 -2.52 24.84 6.52
CA LYS A 114 -2.71 25.40 7.87
C LYS A 114 -2.32 24.43 8.99
N ALA A 115 -2.43 23.13 8.74
CA ALA A 115 -1.99 22.10 9.68
C ALA A 115 -0.48 21.82 9.60
N GLY A 116 0.28 22.57 8.79
CA GLY A 116 1.72 22.35 8.59
C GLY A 116 2.03 21.17 7.66
N ILE A 117 1.05 20.70 6.89
CA ILE A 117 1.20 19.60 5.95
C ILE A 117 1.53 20.16 4.57
N SER A 118 2.60 19.66 3.96
CA SER A 118 3.04 20.06 2.62
C SER A 118 2.34 19.23 1.55
N VAL A 119 1.83 19.88 0.51
CA VAL A 119 1.31 19.21 -0.69
C VAL A 119 2.45 19.08 -1.71
N LEU A 120 2.84 17.84 -2.01
CA LEU A 120 3.94 17.54 -2.93
C LEU A 120 3.46 17.43 -4.37
N GLU A 121 2.30 16.80 -4.55
CA GLU A 121 1.68 16.54 -5.83
C GLU A 121 0.17 16.58 -5.65
N GLU A 122 -0.54 17.06 -6.66
CA GLU A 122 -2.00 16.97 -6.73
C GLU A 122 -2.42 16.63 -8.17
N GLY A 123 -3.54 15.92 -8.30
CA GLY A 123 -4.00 15.44 -9.61
C GLY A 123 -5.44 14.99 -9.58
N SER A 124 -5.99 14.69 -10.75
CA SER A 124 -7.37 14.19 -10.86
C SER A 124 -7.39 12.87 -11.61
N ILE A 125 -8.22 11.94 -11.14
CA ILE A 125 -8.41 10.62 -11.77
C ILE A 125 -9.89 10.50 -12.11
N ALA A 126 -10.18 10.26 -13.40
CA ALA A 126 -11.53 10.15 -13.91
C ALA A 126 -12.12 8.76 -13.67
N GLY A 127 -13.44 8.68 -13.49
CA GLY A 127 -14.15 7.44 -13.20
C GLY A 127 -13.89 6.29 -14.16
N PRO A 128 -13.82 6.50 -15.50
CA PRO A 128 -13.46 5.44 -16.44
C PRO A 128 -12.10 4.80 -16.17
N LYS A 129 -11.11 5.58 -15.71
CA LYS A 129 -9.80 5.05 -15.31
C LYS A 129 -9.86 4.31 -13.99
N ILE A 130 -10.64 4.81 -13.02
CA ILE A 130 -10.88 4.13 -11.75
C ILE A 130 -11.52 2.76 -11.99
N ASP A 131 -12.45 2.68 -12.95
CA ASP A 131 -13.12 1.45 -13.35
C ASP A 131 -12.16 0.46 -14.04
N SER A 132 -11.47 0.91 -15.10
CA SER A 132 -10.60 0.04 -15.90
C SER A 132 -9.46 -0.56 -15.09
N ASP A 133 -8.89 0.25 -14.20
CA ASP A 133 -7.73 -0.14 -13.40
C ASP A 133 -8.15 -0.73 -12.04
N MET A 134 -9.46 -0.85 -11.79
CA MET A 134 -10.05 -1.38 -10.56
C MET A 134 -9.56 -0.66 -9.29
N LEU A 135 -9.24 0.63 -9.37
CA LEU A 135 -8.54 1.37 -8.30
C LEU A 135 -9.37 1.37 -7.01
N ILE A 136 -10.67 1.64 -7.11
CA ILE A 136 -11.56 1.66 -5.95
C ILE A 136 -11.84 0.26 -5.41
N ASP A 137 -11.81 -0.76 -6.28
CA ASP A 137 -11.96 -2.15 -5.89
C ASP A 137 -10.75 -2.65 -5.11
N THR A 138 -9.53 -2.26 -5.52
CA THR A 138 -8.31 -2.55 -4.77
C THR A 138 -8.28 -1.77 -3.45
N HIS A 139 -8.70 -0.50 -3.45
CA HIS A 139 -8.77 0.32 -2.25
C HIS A 139 -9.72 -0.25 -1.17
N TYR A 140 -10.89 -0.78 -1.55
CA TYR A 140 -11.80 -1.45 -0.62
C TYR A 140 -11.49 -2.95 -0.40
N GLY A 141 -10.41 -3.45 -1.01
CA GLY A 141 -9.81 -4.76 -0.79
C GLY A 141 -10.83 -5.89 -0.64
N ALA A 142 -10.87 -6.48 0.55
CA ALA A 142 -11.65 -7.67 0.84
C ALA A 142 -13.17 -7.50 0.68
N ILE A 143 -13.72 -6.29 0.78
CA ILE A 143 -15.16 -6.04 0.54
C ILE A 143 -15.46 -6.15 -0.96
N ALA A 144 -14.66 -5.46 -1.77
CA ALA A 144 -14.76 -5.44 -3.22
C ALA A 144 -14.47 -6.82 -3.82
N ALA A 145 -13.47 -7.53 -3.30
CA ALA A 145 -13.12 -8.86 -3.76
C ALA A 145 -14.33 -9.81 -3.69
N LYS A 146 -15.10 -9.76 -2.59
CA LYS A 146 -16.29 -10.60 -2.41
C LYS A 146 -17.51 -10.11 -3.20
N ALA A 147 -17.54 -8.84 -3.57
CA ALA A 147 -18.65 -8.23 -4.32
C ALA A 147 -18.46 -8.31 -5.84
N VAL A 148 -17.22 -8.30 -6.33
CA VAL A 148 -16.90 -8.10 -7.75
C VAL A 148 -15.94 -9.17 -8.30
N LYS A 149 -14.84 -9.47 -7.58
CA LYS A 149 -13.73 -10.27 -8.11
C LYS A 149 -13.97 -11.79 -8.01
N LEU A 150 -14.35 -12.27 -6.82
CA LEU A 150 -14.50 -13.69 -6.52
C LEU A 150 -15.83 -14.24 -7.04
N LYS A 151 -15.77 -15.43 -7.63
CA LYS A 151 -16.96 -16.21 -8.01
C LYS A 151 -17.63 -16.85 -6.80
N PRO A 152 -18.92 -17.21 -6.92
CA PRO A 152 -19.67 -17.83 -5.81
C PRO A 152 -18.97 -19.06 -5.19
N SER A 153 -18.34 -19.91 -6.01
CA SER A 153 -17.60 -21.08 -5.56
C SER A 153 -16.28 -20.76 -4.84
N GLU A 154 -15.74 -19.56 -5.02
CA GLU A 154 -14.50 -19.08 -4.40
C GLU A 154 -14.75 -18.36 -3.08
N LEU A 155 -16.00 -17.97 -2.82
CA LEU A 155 -16.44 -17.45 -1.52
C LEU A 155 -16.34 -18.57 -0.49
N LYS A 156 -15.40 -18.43 0.45
CA LYS A 156 -15.14 -19.40 1.52
C LYS A 156 -15.63 -18.84 2.86
N PRO A 157 -16.95 -18.74 3.11
CA PRO A 157 -17.45 -18.38 4.43
C PRO A 157 -16.99 -19.41 5.47
N SER A 158 -16.68 -18.95 6.68
CA SER A 158 -16.27 -19.81 7.78
C SER A 158 -17.33 -20.85 8.13
N ALA A 159 -16.95 -21.93 8.81
CA ALA A 159 -17.90 -22.94 9.28
C ALA A 159 -19.02 -22.33 10.15
N LYS A 160 -18.70 -21.29 10.94
CA LYS A 160 -19.71 -20.54 11.70
C LYS A 160 -20.66 -19.79 10.75
N ALA A 161 -20.14 -19.07 9.78
CA ALA A 161 -20.94 -18.32 8.81
C ALA A 161 -21.86 -19.22 7.98
N GLN A 162 -21.42 -20.44 7.62
CA GLN A 162 -22.26 -21.42 6.93
C GLN A 162 -23.42 -21.91 7.81
N LYS A 163 -23.18 -22.13 9.12
CA LYS A 163 -24.25 -22.45 10.09
C LYS A 163 -25.21 -21.29 10.28
N ASP A 164 -24.70 -20.06 10.34
CA ASP A 164 -25.54 -18.86 10.45
C ASP A 164 -26.41 -18.68 9.19
N PHE A 165 -25.87 -18.98 8.00
CA PHE A 165 -26.61 -19.00 6.74
C PHE A 165 -27.75 -20.03 6.76
N GLU A 166 -27.45 -21.26 7.13
CA GLU A 166 -28.45 -22.33 7.22
C GLU A 166 -29.55 -21.99 8.22
N LYS A 167 -29.19 -21.45 9.38
CA LYS A 167 -30.15 -21.00 10.38
C LYS A 167 -31.05 -19.87 9.86
N ALA A 168 -30.50 -18.91 9.12
CA ALA A 168 -31.25 -17.77 8.61
C ALA A 168 -32.17 -18.12 7.43
N PHE A 169 -31.74 -19.04 6.57
CA PHE A 169 -32.39 -19.27 5.28
C PHE A 169 -32.99 -20.68 5.11
N GLY A 170 -32.75 -21.59 6.05
CA GLY A 170 -33.22 -22.97 5.99
C GLY A 170 -32.59 -23.79 4.86
N LEU A 171 -31.43 -23.36 4.34
CA LEU A 171 -30.73 -23.98 3.23
C LEU A 171 -29.24 -24.03 3.54
N THR A 172 -28.59 -25.17 3.30
CA THR A 172 -27.13 -25.25 3.50
C THR A 172 -26.40 -24.41 2.45
N TRP A 173 -25.23 -23.88 2.81
CA TRP A 173 -24.40 -23.13 1.85
C TRP A 173 -24.04 -23.96 0.60
N SER A 174 -23.71 -25.24 0.81
CA SER A 174 -23.38 -26.17 -0.28
C SER A 174 -24.56 -26.37 -1.23
N ASP A 175 -25.78 -26.51 -0.70
CA ASP A 175 -26.97 -26.70 -1.53
C ASP A 175 -27.35 -25.41 -2.25
N ALA A 176 -27.20 -24.24 -1.62
CA ALA A 176 -27.40 -22.95 -2.29
C ALA A 176 -26.45 -22.78 -3.50
N LEU A 177 -25.18 -23.20 -3.35
CA LEU A 177 -24.21 -23.20 -4.46
C LEU A 177 -24.61 -24.20 -5.55
N LYS A 178 -24.96 -25.44 -5.20
CA LYS A 178 -25.39 -26.47 -6.16
C LYS A 178 -26.64 -26.05 -6.94
N GLN A 179 -27.55 -25.32 -6.29
CA GLN A 179 -28.77 -24.80 -6.90
C GLN A 179 -28.53 -23.51 -7.71
N GLY A 180 -27.30 -22.97 -7.74
CA GLY A 180 -26.99 -21.75 -8.49
C GLY A 180 -27.66 -20.49 -7.92
N LEU A 181 -27.88 -20.44 -6.60
CA LEU A 181 -28.58 -19.34 -5.94
C LEU A 181 -27.64 -18.28 -5.33
N VAL A 182 -26.33 -18.51 -5.33
CA VAL A 182 -25.36 -17.62 -4.70
C VAL A 182 -24.67 -16.75 -5.76
N TYR A 183 -24.64 -15.45 -5.52
CA TYR A 183 -24.05 -14.46 -6.42
C TYR A 183 -23.19 -13.47 -5.64
N ASN A 184 -22.08 -13.02 -6.23
CA ASN A 184 -21.48 -11.76 -5.81
C ASN A 184 -22.35 -10.58 -6.31
N ALA A 185 -22.13 -9.37 -5.81
CA ALA A 185 -22.96 -8.22 -6.18
C ALA A 185 -22.94 -7.91 -7.70
N ALA A 186 -21.79 -8.03 -8.36
CA ALA A 186 -21.65 -7.76 -9.79
C ALA A 186 -22.43 -8.76 -10.67
N ASP A 187 -22.35 -10.05 -10.34
CA ASP A 187 -23.09 -11.10 -11.05
C ASP A 187 -24.59 -11.09 -10.67
N ALA A 188 -24.94 -10.66 -9.45
CA ALA A 188 -26.33 -10.44 -9.05
C ALA A 188 -27.00 -9.31 -9.86
N CYS A 189 -26.28 -8.21 -10.15
CA CYS A 189 -26.76 -7.14 -11.03
C CYS A 189 -27.17 -7.71 -12.40
N LYS A 190 -26.33 -8.54 -13.01
CA LYS A 190 -26.61 -9.21 -14.29
C LYS A 190 -27.80 -10.16 -14.19
N GLN A 191 -27.84 -10.99 -13.14
CA GLN A 191 -28.90 -11.97 -12.92
C GLN A 191 -30.28 -11.32 -12.74
N LEU A 192 -30.32 -10.17 -12.07
CA LEU A 192 -31.56 -9.44 -11.78
C LEU A 192 -31.90 -8.38 -12.84
N GLY A 193 -31.05 -8.20 -13.86
CA GLY A 193 -31.24 -7.18 -14.90
C GLY A 193 -31.26 -5.75 -14.34
N CYS A 194 -30.44 -5.45 -13.33
CA CYS A 194 -30.36 -4.14 -12.69
C CYS A 194 -28.91 -3.64 -12.59
N ASP A 195 -28.74 -2.34 -12.38
CA ASP A 195 -27.44 -1.74 -12.08
C ASP A 195 -27.17 -1.72 -10.56
N GLY A 196 -26.06 -1.10 -10.16
CA GLY A 196 -25.69 -1.01 -8.75
C GLY A 196 -26.71 -0.29 -7.89
N ALA A 197 -27.35 0.77 -8.41
CA ALA A 197 -28.39 1.52 -7.71
C ALA A 197 -29.66 0.68 -7.54
N GLY A 198 -30.06 -0.05 -8.59
CA GLY A 198 -31.20 -0.97 -8.54
C GLY A 198 -30.98 -2.13 -7.57
N LEU A 199 -29.77 -2.69 -7.49
CA LEU A 199 -29.43 -3.70 -6.50
C LEU A 199 -29.46 -3.13 -5.07
N ASP A 200 -28.90 -1.93 -4.87
CA ASP A 200 -28.88 -1.28 -3.56
C ASP A 200 -30.29 -0.88 -3.07
N ALA A 201 -31.18 -0.45 -3.97
CA ALA A 201 -32.58 -0.22 -3.65
C ALA A 201 -33.27 -1.49 -3.10
N LYS A 202 -32.98 -2.67 -3.66
CA LYS A 202 -33.46 -3.95 -3.13
C LYS A 202 -32.76 -4.33 -1.82
N TRP A 203 -31.45 -4.11 -1.74
CA TRP A 203 -30.61 -4.45 -0.59
C TRP A 203 -30.97 -3.63 0.66
N SER A 204 -31.26 -2.34 0.51
CA SER A 204 -31.58 -1.42 1.61
C SER A 204 -32.90 -1.75 2.32
N THR A 205 -33.78 -2.53 1.70
CA THR A 205 -35.01 -3.05 2.35
C THR A 205 -34.76 -4.27 3.25
N LEU A 206 -33.55 -4.85 3.22
CA LEU A 206 -33.23 -6.05 3.98
C LEU A 206 -33.02 -5.71 5.46
N THR A 207 -33.52 -6.58 6.33
CA THR A 207 -33.43 -6.51 7.78
C THR A 207 -32.35 -7.45 8.30
N ARG A 208 -31.42 -6.90 9.09
CA ARG A 208 -30.34 -7.68 9.72
C ARG A 208 -30.91 -8.76 10.65
N GLY A 209 -30.33 -9.96 10.57
CA GLY A 209 -30.75 -11.13 11.35
C GLY A 209 -31.97 -11.86 10.78
N GLN A 210 -32.58 -11.34 9.71
CA GLN A 210 -33.65 -12.01 8.97
C GLN A 210 -33.14 -12.36 7.57
N ASN A 211 -33.31 -11.46 6.61
CA ASN A 211 -32.91 -11.62 5.22
C ASN A 211 -31.55 -10.99 4.90
N LEU A 212 -30.84 -10.47 5.89
CA LEU A 212 -29.46 -9.99 5.79
C LEU A 212 -28.62 -10.50 6.97
N ILE A 213 -27.51 -11.17 6.68
CA ILE A 213 -26.60 -11.72 7.70
C ILE A 213 -25.17 -11.24 7.48
N LYS A 214 -24.43 -11.07 8.59
CA LYS A 214 -23.00 -10.71 8.58
C LYS A 214 -22.19 -11.98 8.85
N PHE A 215 -21.41 -12.41 7.87
CA PHE A 215 -20.49 -13.55 7.99
C PHE A 215 -19.21 -13.20 8.75
N GLY A 216 -18.78 -11.95 8.69
CA GLY A 216 -17.55 -11.46 9.32
C GLY A 216 -17.22 -10.03 8.90
N GLY A 217 -16.00 -9.58 9.18
CA GLY A 217 -15.49 -8.27 8.75
C GLY A 217 -15.72 -8.07 7.24
N GLY A 218 -16.48 -7.03 6.88
CA GLY A 218 -16.75 -6.68 5.48
C GLY A 218 -17.44 -7.75 4.62
N PHE A 219 -18.03 -8.79 5.21
CA PHE A 219 -18.64 -9.90 4.47
C PHE A 219 -20.09 -10.12 4.90
N TYR A 220 -21.01 -9.79 4.00
CA TYR A 220 -22.45 -9.81 4.22
C TYR A 220 -23.15 -10.64 3.14
N CYS A 221 -24.22 -11.33 3.53
CA CYS A 221 -25.09 -12.08 2.63
C CYS A 221 -26.53 -11.59 2.80
N GLY A 222 -27.14 -11.11 1.72
CA GLY A 222 -28.54 -10.68 1.67
C GLY A 222 -29.36 -11.56 0.74
N LYS A 223 -30.61 -11.89 1.11
CA LYS A 223 -31.54 -12.60 0.24
C LYS A 223 -32.37 -11.59 -0.55
N VAL A 224 -32.11 -11.49 -1.85
CA VAL A 224 -32.77 -10.56 -2.78
C VAL A 224 -33.48 -11.38 -3.84
N GLU A 225 -34.81 -11.22 -3.99
CA GLU A 225 -35.60 -11.85 -5.06
C GLU A 225 -35.33 -13.35 -5.28
N GLY A 226 -35.12 -14.10 -4.19
CA GLY A 226 -34.89 -15.55 -4.23
C GLY A 226 -33.43 -15.99 -4.37
N ILE A 227 -32.49 -15.07 -4.58
CA ILE A 227 -31.04 -15.35 -4.63
C ILE A 227 -30.31 -14.78 -3.40
N TYR A 228 -29.11 -15.31 -3.15
CA TYR A 228 -28.23 -14.88 -2.06
C TYR A 228 -27.09 -14.04 -2.62
N VAL A 229 -27.10 -12.76 -2.30
CA VAL A 229 -26.16 -11.76 -2.83
C VAL A 229 -25.11 -11.42 -1.78
N MET A 230 -23.84 -11.47 -2.16
CA MET A 230 -22.75 -11.02 -1.28
C MET A 230 -22.48 -9.53 -1.45
N ASN A 231 -22.46 -8.79 -0.33
CA ASN A 231 -22.11 -7.37 -0.29
C ASN A 231 -22.89 -6.52 -1.34
N GLY A 232 -24.20 -6.70 -1.46
CA GLY A 232 -25.00 -6.09 -2.54
C GLY A 232 -25.00 -4.56 -2.56
N PHE A 233 -24.72 -3.91 -1.42
CA PHE A 233 -24.51 -2.46 -1.34
C PHE A 233 -23.30 -1.96 -2.13
N TYR A 234 -22.32 -2.83 -2.40
CA TYR A 234 -21.02 -2.41 -2.92
C TYR A 234 -21.10 -1.80 -4.31
N MET A 235 -22.01 -2.29 -5.17
CA MET A 235 -22.10 -1.81 -6.55
C MET A 235 -22.56 -0.35 -6.64
N ALA A 236 -23.48 0.09 -5.77
CA ALA A 236 -23.85 1.50 -5.67
C ALA A 236 -22.69 2.36 -5.16
N MET A 237 -21.98 1.88 -4.13
CA MET A 237 -20.80 2.58 -3.60
C MET A 237 -19.70 2.72 -4.66
N ARG A 238 -19.40 1.65 -5.39
CA ARG A 238 -18.45 1.62 -6.51
C ARG A 238 -18.86 2.59 -7.61
N GLY A 239 -20.14 2.60 -7.97
CA GLY A 239 -20.70 3.47 -9.02
C GLY A 239 -20.42 4.95 -8.82
N LYS A 240 -20.39 5.43 -7.56
CA LYS A 240 -20.03 6.83 -7.23
C LYS A 240 -18.64 7.23 -7.72
N PHE A 241 -17.73 6.27 -7.83
CA PHE A 241 -16.34 6.49 -8.26
C PHE A 241 -16.10 6.15 -9.72
N THR A 242 -16.86 5.22 -10.28
CA THR A 242 -16.65 4.69 -11.63
C THR A 242 -17.58 5.30 -12.69
N ASP A 243 -18.55 6.13 -12.29
CA ASP A 243 -19.39 6.86 -13.22
C ASP A 243 -18.53 7.66 -14.23
N PRO A 244 -18.89 7.71 -15.54
CA PRO A 244 -18.11 8.44 -16.53
C PRO A 244 -17.89 9.93 -16.23
N SER A 245 -18.79 10.55 -15.47
CA SER A 245 -18.69 11.93 -15.00
C SER A 245 -17.98 12.09 -13.66
N ALA A 246 -17.78 10.99 -12.92
CA ALA A 246 -17.08 11.01 -11.64
C ALA A 246 -15.60 11.33 -11.83
N THR A 247 -15.03 12.01 -10.84
CA THR A 247 -13.59 12.19 -10.73
C THR A 247 -13.24 12.30 -9.25
N ILE A 248 -12.05 11.83 -8.85
CA ILE A 248 -11.45 12.25 -7.59
C ILE A 248 -10.39 13.31 -7.86
N HIS A 249 -10.12 14.15 -6.86
CA HIS A 249 -8.95 15.02 -6.86
C HIS A 249 -8.06 14.66 -5.66
N TYR A 250 -6.85 14.18 -5.93
CA TYR A 250 -5.93 13.69 -4.90
C TYR A 250 -4.82 14.68 -4.57
N TYR A 251 -4.25 14.51 -3.38
CA TYR A 251 -3.05 15.17 -2.89
C TYR A 251 -2.11 14.10 -2.31
N LEU A 252 -0.86 14.11 -2.76
CA LEU A 252 0.23 13.46 -2.06
C LEU A 252 0.83 14.47 -1.09
N VAL A 253 0.77 14.14 0.19
CA VAL A 253 1.14 15.07 1.25
C VAL A 253 2.22 14.52 2.15
N GLU A 254 3.02 15.39 2.76
CA GLU A 254 4.01 15.02 3.76
C GLU A 254 4.08 15.99 4.94
N TRP A 255 4.52 15.49 6.10
CA TRP A 255 4.84 16.29 7.28
C TRP A 255 5.86 15.57 8.18
N PRO A 256 6.63 16.30 9.01
CA PRO A 256 7.52 15.69 10.00
C PRO A 256 6.74 14.88 11.04
N THR A 257 7.15 13.64 11.34
CA THR A 257 6.47 12.80 12.35
C THR A 257 6.47 13.41 13.75
N SER A 258 7.43 14.30 14.04
CA SER A 258 7.51 15.04 15.30
C SER A 258 6.51 16.19 15.41
N SER A 259 5.87 16.60 14.32
CA SER A 259 4.98 17.78 14.28
C SER A 259 3.50 17.43 14.44
N LEU A 260 3.09 16.23 13.99
CA LEU A 260 1.70 15.80 13.96
C LEU A 260 1.64 14.26 13.94
N SER A 261 0.97 13.68 14.93
CA SER A 261 0.73 12.23 14.96
C SER A 261 -0.31 11.82 13.92
N TRP A 262 -0.30 10.56 13.52
CA TRP A 262 -1.26 10.02 12.56
C TRP A 262 -2.70 10.08 13.08
N ALA A 263 -2.88 9.78 14.37
CA ALA A 263 -4.16 9.90 15.04
C ALA A 263 -4.69 11.35 15.03
N ASP A 264 -3.83 12.35 15.22
CA ASP A 264 -4.25 13.76 15.14
C ASP A 264 -4.47 14.22 13.69
N PHE A 265 -3.69 13.72 12.73
CA PHE A 265 -3.96 13.92 11.31
C PHE A 265 -5.37 13.45 10.94
N ARG A 266 -5.77 12.25 11.35
CA ARG A 266 -7.12 11.73 11.06
C ARG A 266 -8.20 12.37 11.92
N GLY A 267 -7.98 12.50 13.22
CA GLY A 267 -9.00 12.97 14.15
C GLY A 267 -9.22 14.48 14.12
N LYS A 268 -8.13 15.27 14.05
CA LYS A 268 -8.19 16.74 14.17
C LYS A 268 -8.11 17.44 12.82
N VAL A 269 -7.25 16.98 11.90
CA VAL A 269 -7.10 17.62 10.58
C VAL A 269 -8.20 17.13 9.63
N LEU A 270 -8.32 15.82 9.41
CA LEU A 270 -9.35 15.27 8.53
C LEU A 270 -10.76 15.37 9.15
N GLY A 271 -10.90 14.92 10.40
CA GLY A 271 -12.16 14.90 11.14
C GLY A 271 -12.86 13.53 11.14
N ALA A 272 -13.81 13.34 12.05
CA ALA A 272 -14.59 12.10 12.15
C ALA A 272 -15.28 11.71 10.83
N THR A 273 -15.51 10.41 10.62
CA THR A 273 -16.11 9.90 9.38
C THR A 273 -17.50 10.46 9.13
N ASP A 274 -18.31 10.59 10.18
CA ASP A 274 -19.53 11.39 10.16
C ASP A 274 -19.15 12.87 10.33
N PRO A 275 -19.36 13.73 9.30
CA PRO A 275 -19.01 15.15 9.40
C PRO A 275 -19.72 15.89 10.54
N ALA A 276 -20.89 15.43 11.00
CA ALA A 276 -21.61 16.05 12.12
C ALA A 276 -20.87 15.88 13.45
N GLU A 277 -20.17 14.76 13.62
CA GLU A 277 -19.34 14.43 14.79
C GLU A 277 -17.89 14.93 14.64
N ALA A 278 -17.54 15.48 13.48
CA ALA A 278 -16.20 15.99 13.24
C ALA A 278 -15.96 17.31 13.98
N SER A 279 -14.80 17.42 14.63
CA SER A 279 -14.37 18.60 15.37
C SER A 279 -14.36 19.85 14.49
N GLN A 280 -14.79 20.99 15.05
CA GLN A 280 -14.74 22.28 14.35
C GLN A 280 -13.31 22.59 13.87
N GLY A 281 -13.20 23.06 12.63
CA GLY A 281 -11.91 23.34 11.97
C GLY A 281 -11.31 22.15 11.21
N SER A 282 -11.78 20.92 11.44
CA SER A 282 -11.39 19.77 10.60
C SER A 282 -11.94 19.88 9.18
N LEU A 283 -11.32 19.21 8.22
CA LEU A 283 -11.68 19.28 6.81
C LEU A 283 -13.12 18.81 6.54
N ARG A 284 -13.51 17.66 7.09
CA ARG A 284 -14.87 17.12 6.94
C ARG A 284 -15.91 18.06 7.54
N ARG A 285 -15.62 18.59 8.73
CA ARG A 285 -16.51 19.58 9.37
C ARG A 285 -16.61 20.87 8.56
N ALA A 286 -15.49 21.39 8.06
CA ALA A 286 -15.46 22.61 7.26
C ALA A 286 -16.14 22.46 5.89
N ILE A 287 -16.19 21.24 5.33
CA ILE A 287 -16.98 20.93 4.12
C ILE A 287 -18.47 20.86 4.48
N LEU A 288 -18.83 20.21 5.60
CA LEU A 288 -20.20 20.18 6.09
C LEU A 288 -20.73 21.58 6.37
N ASP A 289 -20.00 22.43 7.09
CA ASP A 289 -20.49 23.75 7.49
C ASP A 289 -20.80 24.64 6.26
N ASP A 290 -19.99 24.52 5.20
CA ASP A 290 -20.05 25.39 4.02
C ASP A 290 -20.59 24.69 2.75
N TRP A 291 -21.18 23.49 2.85
CA TRP A 291 -21.46 22.61 1.69
C TRP A 291 -22.20 23.30 0.54
N ARG A 292 -23.20 24.16 0.85
CA ARG A 292 -23.94 24.92 -0.16
C ARG A 292 -23.07 25.94 -0.88
N ALA A 293 -22.27 26.70 -0.13
CA ALA A 293 -21.36 27.70 -0.68
C ALA A 293 -20.21 27.05 -1.47
N LEU A 294 -19.86 25.82 -1.11
CA LEU A 294 -18.89 24.98 -1.81
C LEU A 294 -19.44 24.31 -3.08
N GLY A 295 -20.75 24.43 -3.33
CA GLY A 295 -21.41 23.91 -4.54
C GLY A 295 -21.70 22.42 -4.49
N LEU A 296 -21.79 21.81 -3.30
CA LEU A 296 -22.15 20.40 -3.18
C LEU A 296 -23.64 20.20 -3.48
N PRO A 297 -24.02 19.10 -4.15
CA PRO A 297 -25.41 18.82 -4.53
C PRO A 297 -26.30 18.43 -3.34
N ALA A 298 -25.69 17.94 -2.25
CA ALA A 298 -26.38 17.52 -1.04
C ALA A 298 -25.55 17.82 0.20
N CYS A 299 -26.21 17.84 1.36
CA CYS A 299 -25.54 17.94 2.65
C CYS A 299 -24.68 16.69 2.87
N PRO A 300 -23.39 16.82 3.21
CA PRO A 300 -22.53 15.68 3.51
C PRO A 300 -23.10 14.77 4.60
N ASP A 301 -22.85 13.47 4.44
CA ASP A 301 -23.18 12.42 5.40
C ASP A 301 -21.97 11.49 5.61
N THR A 302 -22.14 10.40 6.37
CA THR A 302 -21.06 9.44 6.67
C THR A 302 -20.43 8.81 5.41
N GLY A 303 -21.22 8.58 4.36
CA GLY A 303 -20.74 7.99 3.10
C GLY A 303 -20.12 9.05 2.18
N ASP A 304 -20.84 10.15 1.99
CA ASP A 304 -20.48 11.31 1.19
C ASP A 304 -19.94 12.44 2.09
N ASN A 305 -18.85 12.13 2.80
CA ASN A 305 -18.20 13.02 3.77
C ASN A 305 -17.14 13.96 3.19
N GLY A 306 -17.17 14.24 1.88
CA GLY A 306 -16.26 15.15 1.20
C GLY A 306 -14.84 14.64 0.93
N VAL A 307 -14.13 14.12 1.93
CA VAL A 307 -12.69 13.83 1.84
C VAL A 307 -12.27 12.52 2.51
N HIS A 308 -11.32 11.84 1.85
CA HIS A 308 -10.61 10.65 2.33
C HIS A 308 -9.17 10.99 2.69
N ALA A 309 -8.60 10.29 3.68
CA ALA A 309 -7.16 10.21 3.88
C ALA A 309 -6.76 8.84 4.43
N SER A 310 -5.53 8.44 4.12
CA SER A 310 -4.89 7.19 4.57
C SER A 310 -5.03 6.94 6.08
N ALA A 311 -5.34 5.69 6.45
CA ALA A 311 -5.60 5.31 7.85
C ALA A 311 -4.33 4.97 8.67
N SER A 312 -3.22 4.67 7.99
CA SER A 312 -1.90 4.41 8.59
C SER A 312 -0.78 4.70 7.58
N PRO A 313 0.49 4.78 8.02
CA PRO A 313 1.64 4.86 7.11
C PRO A 313 1.71 3.70 6.11
N PHE A 314 1.28 2.49 6.52
CA PHE A 314 1.26 1.32 5.63
C PHE A 314 0.14 1.41 4.60
N GLU A 315 -1.07 1.81 5.01
CA GLU A 315 -2.15 2.03 4.06
C GLU A 315 -1.86 3.19 3.11
N ALA A 316 -1.18 4.24 3.58
CA ALA A 316 -0.72 5.32 2.72
C ALA A 316 0.24 4.83 1.62
N LEU A 317 1.15 3.92 1.96
CA LEU A 317 2.02 3.25 0.99
C LEU A 317 1.18 2.41 0.00
N SER A 318 0.27 1.57 0.49
CA SER A 318 -0.63 0.77 -0.36
C SER A 318 -1.46 1.63 -1.31
N GLU A 319 -1.97 2.77 -0.83
CA GLU A 319 -2.75 3.72 -1.61
C GLU A 319 -1.89 4.42 -2.67
N ARG A 320 -0.67 4.86 -2.36
CA ARG A 320 0.24 5.44 -3.37
C ARG A 320 0.60 4.43 -4.45
N VAL A 321 0.81 3.16 -4.09
CA VAL A 321 1.03 2.07 -5.07
C VAL A 321 -0.19 1.90 -5.96
N ASN A 322 -1.39 1.80 -5.37
CA ASN A 322 -2.63 1.59 -6.11
C ASN A 322 -3.02 2.79 -7.00
N TRP A 323 -3.10 3.98 -6.42
CA TRP A 323 -3.67 5.16 -7.09
C TRP A 323 -2.66 5.93 -7.96
N CYS A 324 -1.38 5.89 -7.60
CA CYS A 324 -0.34 6.72 -8.22
C CYS A 324 0.75 5.91 -8.93
N GLY A 325 0.67 4.57 -8.90
CA GLY A 325 1.68 3.70 -9.54
C GLY A 325 3.05 3.73 -8.88
N ALA A 326 3.12 4.09 -7.59
CA ALA A 326 4.35 3.95 -6.81
C ALA A 326 4.76 2.47 -6.68
N SER A 327 5.96 2.21 -6.17
CA SER A 327 6.43 0.84 -5.89
C SER A 327 6.87 0.70 -4.43
N PHE A 328 6.64 -0.47 -3.85
CA PHE A 328 7.06 -0.78 -2.47
C PHE A 328 8.57 -0.64 -2.27
N GLU A 329 9.37 -0.86 -3.31
CA GLU A 329 10.83 -0.80 -3.29
C GLU A 329 11.40 0.60 -3.52
N THR A 330 10.61 1.52 -4.09
CA THR A 330 11.06 2.87 -4.45
C THR A 330 10.33 3.97 -3.68
N ASP A 331 9.25 3.65 -2.99
CA ASP A 331 8.63 4.51 -2.00
C ASP A 331 9.52 4.66 -0.75
N ALA A 332 9.55 5.83 -0.14
CA ALA A 332 10.40 6.09 1.02
C ALA A 332 10.05 5.24 2.24
N TYR A 333 8.75 5.07 2.53
CA TYR A 333 8.30 4.24 3.66
C TYR A 333 8.48 2.75 3.33
N GLY A 334 8.19 2.37 2.08
CA GLY A 334 8.40 1.02 1.58
C GLY A 334 9.87 0.55 1.67
N ARG A 335 10.83 1.40 1.26
CA ARG A 335 12.27 1.13 1.47
C ARG A 335 12.62 0.94 2.94
N GLY A 336 12.04 1.75 3.83
CA GLY A 336 12.22 1.59 5.27
C GLY A 336 11.76 0.23 5.78
N LEU A 337 10.59 -0.25 5.32
CA LEU A 337 10.08 -1.57 5.69
C LEU A 337 10.96 -2.71 5.13
N VAL A 338 11.40 -2.61 3.88
CA VAL A 338 12.32 -3.58 3.26
C VAL A 338 13.66 -3.61 3.99
N ALA A 339 14.23 -2.44 4.28
CA ALA A 339 15.46 -2.31 5.07
C ALA A 339 15.33 -2.90 6.47
N ALA A 340 14.11 -2.85 7.04
CA ALA A 340 13.78 -3.41 8.34
C ALA A 340 13.44 -4.91 8.33
N GLY A 341 13.46 -5.56 7.17
CA GLY A 341 13.27 -7.02 7.03
C GLY A 341 11.88 -7.47 6.58
N VAL A 342 10.98 -6.54 6.18
CA VAL A 342 9.69 -6.89 5.57
C VAL A 342 9.86 -6.83 4.05
N ASP A 343 10.12 -7.97 3.42
CA ASP A 343 10.40 -8.04 1.99
C ASP A 343 9.23 -7.56 1.11
N ALA A 344 9.54 -7.10 -0.11
CA ALA A 344 8.56 -6.52 -1.03
C ALA A 344 7.41 -7.46 -1.40
N LYS A 345 7.67 -8.78 -1.48
CA LYS A 345 6.62 -9.77 -1.74
C LYS A 345 5.63 -9.83 -0.58
N THR A 346 6.11 -9.74 0.65
CA THR A 346 5.27 -9.63 1.83
C THR A 346 4.46 -8.34 1.80
N LEU A 347 5.08 -7.19 1.51
CA LEU A 347 4.38 -5.90 1.39
C LEU A 347 3.26 -5.94 0.35
N GLN A 348 3.51 -6.56 -0.80
CA GLN A 348 2.51 -6.74 -1.85
C GLN A 348 1.33 -7.61 -1.40
N ALA A 349 1.61 -8.73 -0.72
CA ALA A 349 0.54 -9.59 -0.18
C ALA A 349 -0.26 -8.89 0.93
N TRP A 350 0.39 -8.02 1.69
CA TRP A 350 -0.17 -7.26 2.78
C TRP A 350 -1.08 -6.12 2.34
N ALA A 351 -0.88 -5.57 1.14
CA ALA A 351 -1.74 -4.53 0.57
C ALA A 351 -3.19 -4.99 0.30
N GLU A 352 -3.45 -6.30 0.32
CA GLU A 352 -4.80 -6.90 0.22
C GLU A 352 -5.50 -7.03 1.59
N ASP A 353 -4.91 -6.49 2.65
CA ASP A 353 -5.36 -6.60 4.04
C ASP A 353 -5.63 -8.05 4.51
N PRO A 354 -4.61 -8.92 4.52
CA PRO A 354 -4.77 -10.31 4.92
C PRO A 354 -5.06 -10.44 6.41
N GLN A 355 -5.68 -11.56 6.79
CA GLN A 355 -5.70 -11.99 8.18
C GLN A 355 -4.31 -12.51 8.58
N VAL A 356 -3.69 -11.89 9.58
CA VAL A 356 -2.35 -12.21 10.06
C VAL A 356 -2.38 -12.59 11.53
N LYS A 357 -1.42 -13.43 11.97
CA LYS A 357 -1.19 -13.63 13.41
C LYS A 357 -0.69 -12.33 14.02
N LEU A 358 -1.34 -11.89 15.10
CA LEU A 358 -1.00 -10.63 15.77
C LEU A 358 0.04 -10.83 16.88
N PRO A 359 0.91 -9.84 17.14
CA PRO A 359 1.78 -9.84 18.31
C PRO A 359 0.92 -9.91 19.58
N GLY A 360 1.17 -10.91 20.43
CA GLY A 360 0.35 -11.15 21.63
C GLY A 360 -0.74 -12.22 21.47
N GLY A 361 -0.89 -12.79 20.27
CA GLY A 361 -1.78 -13.92 20.00
C GLY A 361 -3.07 -13.54 19.27
N GLY A 362 -3.75 -14.55 18.73
CA GLY A 362 -4.92 -14.35 17.86
C GLY A 362 -4.55 -14.01 16.41
N ALA A 363 -5.58 -13.77 15.60
CA ALA A 363 -5.45 -13.33 14.22
C ALA A 363 -6.44 -12.19 13.94
N GLY A 364 -6.06 -11.28 13.06
CA GLY A 364 -6.88 -10.12 12.68
C GLY A 364 -6.43 -9.50 11.37
N SER A 365 -7.13 -8.44 10.94
CA SER A 365 -6.75 -7.63 9.77
C SER A 365 -5.38 -6.98 10.02
N LEU A 366 -4.58 -6.91 8.96
CA LEU A 366 -3.29 -6.23 9.00
C LEU A 366 -3.50 -4.72 9.10
N PHE A 367 -4.43 -4.17 8.32
CA PHE A 367 -4.71 -2.73 8.32
C PHE A 367 -5.23 -2.31 9.69
N ASP A 368 -6.18 -3.05 10.28
CA ASP A 368 -6.68 -2.78 11.64
C ASP A 368 -5.55 -2.80 12.68
N ALA A 369 -4.55 -3.68 12.52
CA ALA A 369 -3.42 -3.78 13.45
C ALA A 369 -2.39 -2.63 13.31
N LEU A 370 -2.41 -1.92 12.17
CA LEU A 370 -1.51 -0.82 11.86
C LEU A 370 -2.21 0.54 11.87
N GLU A 371 -3.54 0.56 11.97
CA GLU A 371 -4.39 1.75 11.98
C GLU A 371 -3.97 2.73 13.10
N ASP A 372 -3.98 4.03 12.78
CA ASP A 372 -3.66 5.13 13.70
C ASP A 372 -2.26 5.09 14.34
N LEU A 373 -1.40 4.15 13.95
CA LEU A 373 -0.02 4.10 14.41
C LEU A 373 0.84 5.13 13.67
N ASP A 374 1.68 5.83 14.41
CA ASP A 374 2.76 6.65 13.86
C ASP A 374 3.80 5.78 13.13
N ALA A 375 4.56 6.38 12.21
CA ALA A 375 5.48 5.67 11.30
C ALA A 375 6.48 4.74 12.00
N ASP A 376 6.99 5.14 13.16
CA ASP A 376 7.90 4.33 13.98
C ASP A 376 7.22 3.11 14.58
N LYS A 377 6.06 3.29 15.22
CA LYS A 377 5.27 2.18 15.79
C LYS A 377 4.71 1.26 14.71
N CYS A 378 4.20 1.82 13.61
CA CYS A 378 3.69 1.07 12.47
C CYS A 378 4.77 0.15 11.89
N LEU A 379 5.99 0.66 11.70
CA LEU A 379 7.13 -0.13 11.22
C LEU A 379 7.53 -1.23 12.21
N GLU A 380 7.59 -0.95 13.51
CA GLU A 380 7.93 -1.98 14.51
C GLU A 380 6.84 -3.04 14.64
N THR A 381 5.56 -2.66 14.61
CA THR A 381 4.42 -3.59 14.60
C THR A 381 4.44 -4.46 13.33
N ALA A 382 4.72 -3.87 12.16
CA ALA A 382 4.88 -4.60 10.92
C ALA A 382 5.97 -5.69 11.03
N LYS A 383 7.15 -5.35 11.58
CA LYS A 383 8.21 -6.36 11.82
C LYS A 383 7.76 -7.46 12.78
N ALA A 384 7.06 -7.11 13.86
CA ALA A 384 6.56 -8.08 14.82
C ALA A 384 5.52 -9.02 14.19
N ILE A 385 4.63 -8.50 13.35
CA ILE A 385 3.67 -9.29 12.56
C ILE A 385 4.42 -10.21 11.60
N LYS A 386 5.43 -9.72 10.87
CA LYS A 386 6.24 -10.56 9.97
C LYS A 386 6.81 -11.75 10.72
N LYS A 387 7.47 -11.50 11.85
CA LYS A 387 8.09 -12.53 12.69
C LYS A 387 7.07 -13.55 13.24
N ALA A 388 5.84 -13.13 13.55
CA ALA A 388 4.80 -14.02 14.05
C ALA A 388 4.20 -14.95 12.97
N ASN A 389 4.40 -14.62 11.69
CA ASN A 389 3.87 -15.34 10.53
C ASN A 389 4.96 -16.06 9.70
N GLU A 390 6.21 -16.03 10.17
CA GLU A 390 7.29 -16.97 9.80
C GLU A 390 7.14 -18.27 10.59
#